data_AF-A0A1F8LVG6-F1
#
_entry.id   AF-A0A1F8LVG6-F1
#
_cell.length_a   1.000
_cell.length_b   1.000
_cell.length_c   1.000
_cell.angle_alpha   90.00
_cell.angle_beta   90.00
_cell.angle_gamma   90.00
#
_symmetry.space_group_name_H-M   'P 1'
#
loop_
_entity.id
_entity.type
_entity.pdbx_description
1 polymer ?
#
loop_
_entity_poly.entity_id
_entity_poly.type
_entity_poly.pdbx_seq_one_letter_code
_entity_poly.pdbx_strand_id
1 'polypeptide(L)'
;MDDIRNNLRLDAADENEVINELQSHIEDEFQEMRDAGLSEEEAAASCIKFFGSAALIARQIYETHSQGTWKQALLASLPHMLFALLFILNWWQGVGWLVITLGVVLAMALYGWLHGRPVWLFPWRGYYFIPVLLAGILLLYLPAGWSWVAIIIYLPLVAVLVWSVTVKTVKRDWLYSALMTLPVPIVIGWFLAAGKEGEFLKVNLEYLGYFAPGIGLSFLALAATTIAFIRLRQRWLRGILLLLSGFLSLIMVTYYSEGRIGLPLFLGLTLTMLIVLLSPAVVDRRIRRNKQTSG
;
A
#
# COMPACT_ATOMS: atom_id res chain seq x y z
N MET A 1 -19.54 20.46 9.66
CA MET A 1 -18.12 20.07 9.86
C MET A 1 -17.92 18.56 9.87
N ASP A 2 -18.76 17.77 10.57
CA ASP A 2 -18.58 16.31 10.63
C ASP A 2 -18.65 15.61 9.28
N ASP A 3 -19.49 16.09 8.35
CA ASP A 3 -19.52 15.56 6.98
C ASP A 3 -18.23 15.84 6.20
N ILE A 4 -17.62 17.01 6.39
CA ILE A 4 -16.33 17.35 5.75
C ILE A 4 -15.23 16.48 6.36
N ARG A 5 -15.19 16.36 7.69
CA ARG A 5 -14.25 15.50 8.43
C ARG A 5 -14.35 14.03 8.02
N ASN A 6 -15.56 13.53 7.86
CA ASN A 6 -15.81 12.16 7.38
C ASN A 6 -15.36 11.96 5.93
N ASN A 7 -15.35 13.00 5.11
CA ASN A 7 -14.88 12.94 3.73
C ASN A 7 -13.38 13.22 3.57
N LEU A 8 -12.75 13.89 4.53
CA LEU A 8 -11.30 14.07 4.61
C LEU A 8 -10.58 12.72 4.76
N ARG A 9 -9.50 12.57 4.00
CA ARG A 9 -8.63 11.39 3.97
C ARG A 9 -7.18 11.81 4.20
N LEU A 10 -6.96 12.53 5.29
CA LEU A 10 -5.65 13.05 5.73
C LEU A 10 -5.20 12.33 7.02
N ASP A 11 -3.98 12.59 7.48
CA ASP A 11 -3.53 12.15 8.82
C ASP A 11 -4.32 12.91 9.89
N ALA A 12 -4.50 12.35 11.09
CA ALA A 12 -5.32 12.97 12.13
C ALA A 12 -4.76 14.33 12.64
N ALA A 13 -3.45 14.55 12.49
CA ALA A 13 -2.83 15.84 12.80
C ALA A 13 -3.20 16.88 11.72
N ASP A 14 -2.91 16.55 10.46
CA ASP A 14 -3.23 17.37 9.29
C ASP A 14 -4.75 17.60 9.16
N GLU A 15 -5.57 16.60 9.47
CA GLU A 15 -7.04 16.69 9.43
C GLU A 15 -7.55 17.72 10.43
N ASN A 16 -7.02 17.72 11.66
CA ASN A 16 -7.44 18.69 12.68
C ASN A 16 -6.97 20.10 12.35
N GLU A 17 -5.73 20.24 11.88
CA GLU A 17 -5.19 21.54 11.45
C GLU A 17 -6.02 22.12 10.31
N VAL A 18 -6.28 21.33 9.26
CA VAL A 18 -7.05 21.77 8.10
C VAL A 18 -8.52 22.01 8.43
N ILE A 19 -9.14 21.20 9.30
CA ILE A 19 -10.51 21.46 9.76
C ILE A 19 -10.58 22.77 10.54
N ASN A 20 -9.60 23.06 11.40
CA ASN A 20 -9.55 24.29 12.17
C ASN A 20 -9.34 25.51 11.26
N GLU A 21 -8.45 25.41 10.27
CA GLU A 21 -8.21 26.46 9.27
C GLU A 21 -9.48 26.71 8.44
N LEU A 22 -10.12 25.65 7.94
CA LEU A 22 -11.36 25.74 7.17
C LEU A 22 -12.49 26.34 8.01
N GLN A 23 -12.59 25.96 9.28
CA GLN A 23 -13.57 26.51 10.19
C GLN A 23 -13.35 28.00 10.40
N SER A 24 -12.11 28.44 10.62
CA SER A 24 -11.79 29.87 10.73
C SER A 24 -12.22 30.62 9.47
N HIS A 25 -11.88 30.10 8.29
CA HIS A 25 -12.18 30.78 7.04
C HIS A 25 -13.70 30.85 6.74
N ILE A 26 -14.45 29.79 7.09
CA ILE A 26 -15.92 29.80 6.97
C ILE A 26 -16.54 30.80 7.95
N GLU A 27 -16.03 30.88 9.17
CA GLU A 27 -16.50 31.84 10.18
C GLU A 27 -16.23 33.28 9.74
N ASP A 28 -15.02 33.55 9.21
CA ASP A 28 -14.62 34.86 8.71
C ASP A 28 -15.52 35.31 7.55
N GLU A 29 -15.75 34.46 6.55
CA GLU A 29 -16.63 34.74 5.40
C GLU A 29 -18.10 34.89 5.82
N PHE A 30 -18.56 34.09 6.79
CA PHE A 30 -19.91 34.23 7.33
C PHE A 30 -20.09 35.58 8.03
N GLN A 31 -19.10 36.01 8.81
CA GLN A 31 -19.13 37.30 9.49
C GLN A 31 -19.07 38.47 8.51
N GLU A 32 -18.24 38.40 7.46
CA GLU A 32 -18.23 39.41 6.40
C GLU A 32 -19.59 39.55 5.70
N MET A 33 -20.29 38.43 5.45
CA MET A 33 -21.65 38.45 4.89
C MET A 33 -22.66 39.08 5.84
N ARG A 34 -22.55 38.83 7.15
CA ARG A 34 -23.39 39.45 8.18
C ARG A 34 -23.13 40.96 8.27
N ASP A 35 -21.88 41.37 8.22
CA ASP A 35 -21.46 42.77 8.25
C ASP A 35 -21.90 43.53 6.97
N ALA A 36 -21.99 42.82 5.84
CA ALA A 36 -22.58 43.31 4.59
C ALA A 36 -24.12 43.45 4.64
N GLY A 37 -24.75 43.07 5.76
CA GLY A 37 -26.18 43.27 6.01
C GLY A 37 -27.08 42.09 5.65
N LEU A 38 -26.52 40.92 5.34
CA LEU A 38 -27.31 39.71 5.09
C LEU A 38 -27.90 39.18 6.40
N SER A 39 -29.12 38.65 6.31
CA SER A 39 -29.70 37.88 7.42
C SER A 39 -28.89 36.60 7.67
N GLU A 40 -29.02 36.03 8.87
CA GLU A 40 -28.28 34.83 9.27
C GLU A 40 -28.52 33.65 8.31
N GLU A 41 -29.76 33.48 7.88
CA GLU A 41 -30.18 32.42 6.96
C GLU A 41 -29.64 32.64 5.53
N GLU A 42 -29.61 33.90 5.06
CA GLU A 42 -29.06 34.25 3.74
C GLU A 42 -27.54 34.15 3.70
N ALA A 43 -26.85 34.54 4.78
CA ALA A 43 -25.42 34.37 4.94
C ALA A 43 -25.04 32.88 4.95
N ALA A 44 -25.78 32.05 5.70
CA ALA A 44 -25.55 30.60 5.74
C ALA A 44 -25.78 29.94 4.36
N ALA A 45 -26.87 30.29 3.67
CA ALA A 45 -27.18 29.75 2.34
C ALA A 45 -26.13 30.19 1.30
N SER A 46 -25.67 31.44 1.37
CA SER A 46 -24.63 31.98 0.49
C SER A 46 -23.28 31.33 0.74
N CYS A 47 -22.92 31.09 2.01
CA CYS A 47 -21.69 30.40 2.41
C CYS A 47 -21.66 28.95 1.88
N ILE A 48 -22.76 28.20 2.03
CA ILE A 48 -22.88 26.83 1.46
C ILE A 48 -22.77 26.86 -0.08
N LYS A 49 -23.36 27.86 -0.74
CA LYS A 49 -23.29 28.02 -2.19
C LYS A 49 -21.88 28.38 -2.67
N PHE A 50 -21.16 29.21 -1.90
CA PHE A 50 -19.81 29.66 -2.20
C PHE A 50 -18.79 28.53 -2.07
N PHE A 51 -18.81 27.81 -0.94
CA PHE A 51 -17.87 26.70 -0.69
C PHE A 51 -18.27 25.39 -1.38
N GLY A 52 -19.54 25.23 -1.77
CA GLY A 52 -20.06 24.05 -2.45
C GLY A 52 -20.21 22.83 -1.54
N SER A 53 -20.40 21.64 -2.14
CA SER A 53 -20.63 20.42 -1.35
C SER A 53 -19.40 20.03 -0.51
N ALA A 54 -19.62 19.51 0.69
CA ALA A 54 -18.57 18.98 1.58
C ALA A 54 -17.60 18.01 0.88
N ALA A 55 -18.10 17.23 -0.08
CA ALA A 55 -17.30 16.30 -0.88
C ALA A 55 -16.34 17.01 -1.85
N LEU A 56 -16.73 18.18 -2.38
CA LEU A 56 -15.90 18.99 -3.28
C LEU A 56 -14.74 19.64 -2.51
N ILE A 57 -15.04 20.23 -1.36
CA ILE A 57 -14.06 20.86 -0.46
C ILE A 57 -13.04 19.81 0.00
N ALA A 58 -13.50 18.68 0.53
CA ALA A 58 -12.63 17.59 0.97
C ALA A 58 -11.77 17.04 -0.19
N ARG A 59 -12.29 17.03 -1.42
CA ARG A 59 -11.54 16.62 -2.60
C ARG A 59 -10.43 17.62 -2.95
N GLN A 60 -10.73 18.91 -2.99
CA GLN A 60 -9.73 19.94 -3.32
C GLN A 60 -8.60 19.97 -2.28
N ILE A 61 -8.97 19.93 -1.00
CA ILE A 61 -8.02 19.82 0.10
C ILE A 61 -7.15 18.57 -0.07
N TYR A 62 -7.75 17.41 -0.35
CA TYR A 62 -7.00 16.20 -0.62
C TYR A 62 -6.03 16.37 -1.80
N GLU A 63 -6.46 16.96 -2.91
CA GLU A 63 -5.59 17.15 -4.09
C GLU A 63 -4.40 18.08 -3.82
N THR A 64 -4.56 19.07 -2.95
CA THR A 64 -3.50 20.02 -2.56
C THR A 64 -2.52 19.40 -1.54
N HIS A 65 -3.03 18.69 -0.54
CA HIS A 65 -2.20 18.17 0.56
C HIS A 65 -1.69 16.73 0.37
N SER A 66 -2.26 15.94 -0.56
CA SER A 66 -1.88 14.53 -0.74
C SER A 66 -0.68 14.29 -1.66
N GLN A 67 -0.15 15.32 -2.33
CA GLN A 67 1.00 15.17 -3.22
C GLN A 67 2.29 15.07 -2.42
N GLY A 68 2.98 13.94 -2.53
CA GLY A 68 4.28 13.78 -1.87
C GLY A 68 5.40 14.51 -2.61
N THR A 69 6.45 14.86 -1.86
CA THR A 69 7.67 15.45 -2.43
C THR A 69 8.45 14.42 -3.25
N TRP A 70 9.32 14.88 -4.16
CA TRP A 70 10.20 13.98 -4.91
C TRP A 70 11.10 13.14 -4.00
N LYS A 71 11.57 13.72 -2.89
CA LYS A 71 12.31 12.99 -1.86
C LYS A 71 11.49 11.83 -1.29
N GLN A 72 10.21 12.07 -0.97
CA GLN A 72 9.32 11.02 -0.48
C GLN A 72 9.05 9.95 -1.56
N ALA A 73 8.86 10.35 -2.81
CA ALA A 73 8.64 9.42 -3.92
C ALA A 73 9.83 8.47 -4.13
N LEU A 74 11.05 9.02 -4.14
CA LEU A 74 12.27 8.23 -4.28
C LEU A 74 12.50 7.32 -3.07
N LEU A 75 12.36 7.84 -1.85
CA LEU A 75 12.52 7.04 -0.63
C LEU A 75 11.49 5.89 -0.56
N ALA A 76 10.28 6.10 -1.08
CA ALA A 76 9.24 5.10 -1.11
C ALA A 76 9.49 4.01 -2.17
N SER A 77 10.13 4.34 -3.29
CA SER A 77 10.46 3.39 -4.35
C SER A 77 11.73 2.58 -4.09
N LEU A 78 12.58 3.01 -3.16
CA LEU A 78 13.82 2.34 -2.78
C LEU A 78 13.71 0.82 -2.51
N PRO A 79 12.72 0.28 -1.77
CA PRO A 79 12.68 -1.17 -1.56
C PRO A 79 12.50 -1.91 -2.89
N HIS A 80 11.62 -1.41 -3.77
CA HIS A 80 11.45 -1.95 -5.11
C HIS A 80 12.75 -1.86 -5.93
N MET A 81 13.46 -0.73 -5.87
CA MET A 81 14.73 -0.56 -6.58
C MET A 81 15.83 -1.50 -6.06
N LEU A 82 15.90 -1.72 -4.74
CA LEU A 82 16.85 -2.66 -4.12
C LEU A 82 16.60 -4.08 -4.62
N PHE A 83 15.34 -4.54 -4.63
CA PHE A 83 15.01 -5.86 -5.17
C PHE A 83 15.23 -5.92 -6.69
N ALA A 84 14.93 -4.87 -7.45
CA ALA A 84 15.22 -4.83 -8.88
C ALA A 84 16.72 -5.01 -9.15
N LEU A 85 17.59 -4.27 -8.43
CA LEU A 85 19.05 -4.39 -8.55
C LEU A 85 19.55 -5.77 -8.14
N LEU A 86 19.01 -6.32 -7.04
CA LEU A 86 19.37 -7.64 -6.55
C LEU A 86 19.19 -8.73 -7.62
N PHE A 87 18.12 -8.65 -8.40
CA PHE A 87 17.83 -9.59 -9.48
C PHE A 87 18.55 -9.26 -10.79
N ILE A 88 18.57 -8.00 -11.23
CA ILE A 88 19.23 -7.58 -12.48
C ILE A 88 20.74 -7.84 -12.43
N LEU A 89 21.38 -7.57 -11.29
CA LEU A 89 22.83 -7.75 -11.12
C LEU A 89 23.21 -9.16 -10.66
N ASN A 90 22.25 -10.09 -10.58
CA ASN A 90 22.44 -11.44 -10.06
C ASN A 90 23.02 -11.53 -8.64
N TRP A 91 22.94 -10.45 -7.85
CA TRP A 91 23.41 -10.41 -6.47
C TRP A 91 22.63 -11.35 -5.54
N TRP A 92 21.42 -11.75 -5.93
CA TRP A 92 20.62 -12.74 -5.21
C TRP A 92 21.34 -14.09 -5.00
N GLN A 93 22.35 -14.43 -5.83
CA GLN A 93 23.14 -15.66 -5.65
C GLN A 93 24.08 -15.59 -4.44
N GLY A 94 24.45 -14.37 -4.02
CA GLY A 94 25.32 -14.15 -2.86
C GLY A 94 24.51 -14.01 -1.57
N VAL A 95 24.71 -14.93 -0.62
CA VAL A 95 24.08 -14.86 0.70
C VAL A 95 24.35 -13.51 1.40
N GLY A 96 25.55 -12.95 1.23
CA GLY A 96 25.91 -11.65 1.81
C GLY A 96 25.01 -10.51 1.34
N TRP A 97 24.73 -10.42 0.04
CA TRP A 97 23.86 -9.38 -0.52
C TRP A 97 22.41 -9.55 -0.09
N LEU A 98 21.92 -10.80 -0.02
CA LEU A 98 20.59 -11.10 0.52
C LEU A 98 20.45 -10.62 1.96
N VAL A 99 21.43 -10.92 2.82
CA VAL A 99 21.43 -10.49 4.21
C VAL A 99 21.47 -8.96 4.34
N ILE A 100 22.31 -8.28 3.53
CA ILE A 100 22.38 -6.82 3.51
C ILE A 100 21.02 -6.22 3.10
N THR A 101 20.42 -6.69 2.01
CA THR A 101 19.12 -6.19 1.54
C THR A 101 18.02 -6.40 2.58
N LEU A 102 17.95 -7.59 3.19
CA LEU A 102 16.98 -7.88 4.24
C LEU A 102 17.21 -7.05 5.50
N GLY A 103 18.47 -6.85 5.88
CA GLY A 103 18.87 -5.99 7.00
C GLY A 103 18.44 -4.54 6.80
N VAL A 104 18.64 -3.99 5.60
CA VAL A 104 18.19 -2.64 5.24
C VAL A 104 16.66 -2.53 5.28
N VAL A 105 15.94 -3.49 4.68
CA VAL A 105 14.47 -3.52 4.71
C VAL A 105 13.94 -3.57 6.15
N LEU A 106 14.52 -4.42 6.99
CA LEU A 106 14.13 -4.57 8.39
C LEU A 106 14.44 -3.30 9.20
N ALA A 107 15.63 -2.74 9.05
CA ALA A 107 16.03 -1.50 9.74
C ALA A 107 15.10 -0.34 9.39
N MET A 108 14.78 -0.17 8.11
CA MET A 108 13.86 0.88 7.65
C MET A 108 12.43 0.66 8.12
N ALA A 109 11.96 -0.58 8.14
CA ALA A 109 10.65 -0.92 8.68
C ALA A 109 10.55 -0.66 10.20
N LEU A 110 11.58 -1.03 10.96
CA LEU A 110 11.67 -0.77 12.40
C LEU A 110 11.76 0.72 12.70
N TYR A 111 12.63 1.44 11.97
CA TYR A 111 12.72 2.90 12.05
C TYR A 111 11.35 3.55 11.81
N GLY A 112 10.65 3.08 10.77
CA GLY A 112 9.33 3.57 10.42
C GLY A 112 8.20 3.19 11.38
N TRP A 113 8.38 2.15 12.17
CA TRP A 113 7.48 1.79 13.26
C TRP A 113 7.71 2.66 14.49
N LEU A 114 8.98 2.93 14.83
CA LEU A 114 9.39 3.70 16.01
C LEU A 114 9.13 5.20 15.84
N HIS A 115 9.44 5.77 14.68
CA HIS A 115 9.36 7.21 14.41
C HIS A 115 8.12 7.57 13.60
N GLY A 116 6.98 6.96 13.94
CA GLY A 116 5.77 6.96 13.12
C GLY A 116 5.52 8.29 12.40
N ARG A 117 5.21 8.18 11.08
CA ARG A 117 4.70 9.23 10.16
C ARG A 117 5.73 9.80 9.18
N PRO A 118 6.24 8.99 8.26
CA PRO A 118 6.07 9.48 6.88
C PRO A 118 5.43 8.55 5.82
N VAL A 119 4.74 9.19 4.87
CA VAL A 119 4.08 8.61 3.67
C VAL A 119 4.98 7.69 2.84
N TRP A 120 6.30 7.89 2.88
CA TRP A 120 7.24 7.10 2.09
C TRP A 120 7.56 5.72 2.69
N LEU A 121 7.23 5.46 3.95
CA LEU A 121 7.46 4.16 4.58
C LEU A 121 6.44 3.09 4.18
N PHE A 122 5.34 3.47 3.52
CA PHE A 122 4.27 2.53 3.23
C PHE A 122 4.71 1.35 2.34
N PRO A 123 5.44 1.55 1.23
CA PRO A 123 5.97 0.43 0.45
C PRO A 123 6.91 -0.47 1.24
N TRP A 124 7.75 0.10 2.12
CA TRP A 124 8.65 -0.65 3.00
C TRP A 124 7.92 -1.61 3.94
N ARG A 125 6.72 -1.23 4.41
CA ARG A 125 5.88 -2.12 5.24
C ARG A 125 5.43 -3.36 4.47
N GLY A 126 5.25 -3.28 3.16
CA GLY A 126 4.93 -4.46 2.34
C GLY A 126 6.05 -5.50 2.38
N TYR A 127 7.29 -5.04 2.38
CA TYR A 127 8.48 -5.89 2.44
C TYR A 127 8.85 -6.38 3.84
N TYR A 128 8.32 -5.75 4.90
CA TYR A 128 8.50 -6.20 6.28
C TYR A 128 7.99 -7.63 6.51
N PHE A 129 7.01 -8.08 5.73
CA PHE A 129 6.52 -9.45 5.82
C PHE A 129 7.49 -10.48 5.24
N ILE A 130 8.53 -10.09 4.50
CA ILE A 130 9.50 -11.03 3.94
C ILE A 130 10.34 -11.70 5.04
N PRO A 131 11.04 -10.96 5.94
CA PRO A 131 11.72 -11.59 7.08
C PRO A 131 10.79 -12.43 7.96
N VAL A 132 9.55 -11.96 8.15
CA VAL A 132 8.52 -12.70 8.88
C VAL A 132 8.28 -14.03 8.15
N LEU A 133 7.90 -14.01 6.87
CA LEU A 133 7.63 -15.18 6.06
C LEU A 133 8.82 -16.15 5.99
N LEU A 134 10.05 -15.65 5.86
CA LEU A 134 11.27 -16.45 5.91
C LEU A 134 11.44 -17.16 7.26
N ALA A 135 11.16 -16.46 8.37
CA ALA A 135 11.16 -17.08 9.69
C ALA A 135 10.10 -18.19 9.79
N GLY A 136 8.90 -17.96 9.23
CA GLY A 136 7.83 -18.97 9.17
C GLY A 136 8.23 -20.22 8.37
N ILE A 137 8.91 -20.04 7.24
CA ILE A 137 9.48 -21.15 6.46
C ILE A 137 10.55 -21.88 7.27
N LEU A 138 11.43 -21.14 7.97
CA LEU A 138 12.49 -21.72 8.80
C LEU A 138 11.92 -22.60 9.93
N LEU A 139 10.74 -22.26 10.46
CA LEU A 139 10.05 -23.08 11.48
C LEU A 139 9.71 -24.48 10.97
N LEU A 140 9.50 -24.67 9.67
CA LEU A 140 9.24 -25.99 9.08
C LEU A 140 10.47 -26.90 9.10
N TYR A 141 11.67 -26.32 9.20
CA TYR A 141 12.94 -27.05 9.28
C TYR A 141 13.36 -27.37 10.72
N LEU A 142 12.57 -26.98 11.73
CA LEU A 142 12.81 -27.40 13.11
C LEU A 142 12.54 -28.91 13.28
N PRO A 143 13.09 -29.54 14.34
CA PRO A 143 12.73 -30.91 14.70
C PRO A 143 11.23 -31.05 14.92
N ALA A 144 10.64 -32.13 14.42
CA ALA A 144 9.18 -32.31 14.26
C ALA A 144 8.33 -31.94 15.50
N GLY A 145 8.81 -32.16 16.72
CA GLY A 145 8.09 -31.80 17.95
C GLY A 145 8.03 -30.29 18.22
N TRP A 146 9.08 -29.55 17.87
CA TRP A 146 9.18 -28.10 18.11
C TRP A 146 8.53 -27.27 17.00
N SER A 147 8.51 -27.79 15.76
CA SER A 147 7.91 -27.09 14.61
C SER A 147 6.43 -26.81 14.83
N TRP A 148 5.65 -27.80 15.28
CA TRP A 148 4.20 -27.62 15.52
C TRP A 148 3.91 -26.59 16.61
N VAL A 149 4.65 -26.65 17.72
CA VAL A 149 4.51 -25.67 18.82
C VAL A 149 4.86 -24.27 18.33
N ALA A 150 5.97 -24.13 17.60
CA ALA A 150 6.39 -22.85 17.06
C ALA A 150 5.39 -22.30 16.03
N ILE A 151 4.83 -23.13 15.14
CA ILE A 151 3.81 -22.74 14.15
C ILE A 151 2.52 -22.24 14.84
N ILE A 152 2.05 -22.96 15.86
CA ILE A 152 0.83 -22.58 16.61
C ILE A 152 0.98 -21.24 17.31
N ILE A 153 2.19 -20.89 17.79
CA ILE A 153 2.47 -19.59 18.42
C ILE A 153 2.71 -18.51 17.36
N TYR A 154 3.41 -18.86 16.28
CA TYR A 154 3.83 -17.93 15.24
C TYR A 154 2.67 -17.44 14.38
N LEU A 155 1.76 -18.33 13.95
CA LEU A 155 0.59 -17.97 13.15
C LEU A 155 -0.29 -16.86 13.75
N PRO A 156 -0.74 -16.95 15.03
CA PRO A 156 -1.53 -15.89 15.63
C PRO A 156 -0.73 -14.60 15.81
N LEU A 157 0.58 -14.69 16.09
CA LEU A 157 1.44 -13.51 16.24
C LEU A 157 1.60 -12.76 14.91
N VAL A 158 1.79 -13.48 13.80
CA VAL A 158 1.78 -12.90 12.46
C VAL A 158 0.39 -12.35 12.10
N ALA A 159 -0.68 -13.06 12.43
CA ALA A 159 -2.04 -12.59 12.16
C ALA A 159 -2.34 -11.27 12.89
N VAL A 160 -1.96 -11.14 14.16
CA VAL A 160 -2.09 -9.90 14.94
C VAL A 160 -1.23 -8.78 14.35
N LEU A 161 0.00 -9.10 13.94
CA LEU A 161 0.90 -8.14 13.30
C LEU A 161 0.32 -7.62 11.98
N VAL A 162 -0.10 -8.52 11.09
CA VAL A 162 -0.77 -8.21 9.81
C VAL A 162 -2.03 -7.39 10.04
N TRP A 163 -2.87 -7.80 11.00
CA TRP A 163 -4.10 -7.07 11.36
C TRP A 163 -3.79 -5.66 11.87
N SER A 164 -2.83 -5.52 12.78
CA SER A 164 -2.44 -4.22 13.35
C SER A 164 -1.89 -3.26 12.30
N VAL A 165 -1.06 -3.76 11.38
CA VAL A 165 -0.50 -2.98 10.27
C VAL A 165 -1.61 -2.62 9.29
N THR A 166 -2.47 -3.57 8.92
CA THR A 166 -3.59 -3.34 7.99
C THR A 166 -4.56 -2.31 8.56
N VAL A 167 -5.01 -2.44 9.80
CA VAL A 167 -5.96 -1.48 10.42
C VAL A 167 -5.35 -0.08 10.53
N LYS A 168 -4.09 0.05 10.97
CA LYS A 168 -3.41 1.36 11.04
C LYS A 168 -3.23 1.99 9.66
N THR A 169 -3.03 1.18 8.63
CA THR A 169 -2.77 1.65 7.26
C THR A 169 -4.06 2.00 6.51
N VAL A 170 -5.12 1.21 6.70
CA VAL A 170 -6.46 1.44 6.14
C VAL A 170 -7.11 2.70 6.72
N LYS A 171 -6.89 2.99 8.02
CA LYS A 171 -7.42 4.19 8.66
C LYS A 171 -6.96 5.51 8.01
N ARG A 172 -5.84 5.51 7.28
CA ARG A 172 -5.32 6.68 6.58
C ARG A 172 -5.95 6.85 5.19
N ASP A 173 -5.66 5.92 4.29
CA ASP A 173 -6.37 5.76 3.02
C ASP A 173 -6.10 4.37 2.45
N TRP A 174 -7.15 3.70 2.00
CA TRP A 174 -7.09 2.32 1.53
C TRP A 174 -6.19 2.16 0.29
N LEU A 175 -6.00 3.21 -0.51
CA LEU A 175 -5.12 3.18 -1.68
C LEU A 175 -3.65 2.98 -1.33
N TYR A 176 -3.18 3.52 -0.20
CA TYR A 176 -1.81 3.24 0.27
C TYR A 176 -1.66 1.79 0.74
N SER A 177 -2.74 1.21 1.29
CA SER A 177 -2.77 -0.21 1.62
C SER A 177 -2.71 -1.06 0.35
N ALA A 178 -3.46 -0.68 -0.68
CA ALA A 178 -3.45 -1.36 -1.97
C ALA A 178 -2.06 -1.30 -2.63
N LEU A 179 -1.39 -0.13 -2.60
CA LEU A 179 0.00 0.02 -3.07
C LEU A 179 0.96 -0.91 -2.32
N MET A 180 0.85 -0.97 -0.99
CA MET A 180 1.70 -1.82 -0.14
C MET A 180 1.53 -3.31 -0.47
N THR A 181 0.32 -3.73 -0.83
CA THR A 181 0.01 -5.14 -1.13
C THR A 181 0.21 -5.52 -2.59
N LEU A 182 0.37 -4.55 -3.50
CA LEU A 182 0.55 -4.77 -4.94
C LEU A 182 1.69 -5.76 -5.28
N PRO A 183 2.85 -5.76 -4.59
CA PRO A 183 3.91 -6.72 -4.88
C PRO A 183 3.53 -8.19 -4.62
N VAL A 184 2.57 -8.45 -3.73
CA VAL A 184 2.21 -9.82 -3.30
C VAL A 184 1.78 -10.72 -4.45
N PRO A 185 0.75 -10.39 -5.26
CA PRO A 185 0.35 -11.23 -6.39
C PRO A 185 1.45 -11.41 -7.45
N ILE A 186 2.32 -10.40 -7.60
CA ILE A 186 3.44 -10.45 -8.55
C ILE A 186 4.50 -11.45 -8.08
N VAL A 187 4.87 -11.40 -6.79
CA VAL A 187 5.80 -12.35 -6.18
C VAL A 187 5.23 -13.78 -6.22
N ILE A 188 3.94 -13.96 -5.93
CA ILE A 188 3.27 -15.26 -6.07
C ILE A 188 3.35 -15.76 -7.51
N GLY A 189 3.07 -14.90 -8.50
CA GLY A 189 3.18 -15.24 -9.91
C GLY A 189 4.57 -15.75 -10.31
N TRP A 190 5.63 -15.01 -9.92
CA TRP A 190 7.01 -15.43 -10.17
C TRP A 190 7.40 -16.71 -9.45
N PHE A 191 6.91 -16.90 -8.22
CA PHE A 191 7.16 -18.10 -7.44
C PHE A 191 6.53 -19.33 -8.09
N LEU A 192 5.30 -19.19 -8.62
CA LEU A 192 4.64 -20.25 -9.39
C LEU A 192 5.37 -20.53 -10.71
N ALA A 193 5.87 -19.49 -11.39
CA ALA A 193 6.67 -19.65 -12.61
C ALA A 193 8.02 -20.35 -12.36
N ALA A 194 8.67 -20.08 -11.23
CA ALA A 194 9.95 -20.67 -10.85
C ALA A 194 9.83 -22.06 -10.18
N GLY A 195 8.63 -22.41 -9.70
CA GLY A 195 8.34 -23.70 -9.08
C GLY A 195 8.45 -24.87 -10.06
N LYS A 196 8.67 -26.07 -9.51
CA LYS A 196 8.53 -27.32 -10.26
C LYS A 196 7.06 -27.76 -10.20
N GLU A 197 6.52 -28.22 -11.33
CA GLU A 197 5.13 -28.73 -11.38
C GLU A 197 4.92 -29.80 -10.30
N GLY A 198 3.95 -29.59 -9.41
CA GLY A 198 3.62 -30.50 -8.31
C GLY A 198 4.36 -30.28 -6.98
N GLU A 199 5.38 -29.42 -6.91
CA GLU A 199 6.13 -29.13 -5.67
C GLU A 199 6.10 -27.63 -5.32
N PHE A 200 5.03 -27.18 -4.64
CA PHE A 200 4.80 -25.77 -4.27
C PHE A 200 5.87 -25.15 -3.36
N LEU A 201 6.79 -25.90 -2.76
CA LEU A 201 7.77 -25.37 -1.80
C LEU A 201 9.23 -25.50 -2.25
N LYS A 202 9.49 -26.15 -3.38
CA LYS A 202 10.85 -26.29 -3.92
C LYS A 202 11.05 -25.36 -5.10
N VAL A 203 11.61 -24.19 -4.80
CA VAL A 203 12.09 -23.25 -5.81
C VAL A 203 13.34 -23.85 -6.46
N ASN A 204 13.33 -24.00 -7.77
CA ASN A 204 14.54 -24.38 -8.50
C ASN A 204 15.39 -23.11 -8.72
N LEU A 205 16.59 -23.08 -8.15
CA LEU A 205 17.52 -21.95 -8.29
C LEU A 205 17.93 -21.69 -9.75
N GLU A 206 17.93 -22.74 -10.58
CA GLU A 206 18.22 -22.62 -12.02
C GLU A 206 17.10 -21.85 -12.75
N TYR A 207 15.83 -22.19 -12.50
CA TYR A 207 14.69 -21.44 -13.04
C TYR A 207 14.60 -20.03 -12.47
N LEU A 208 14.93 -19.85 -11.18
CA LEU A 208 14.96 -18.52 -10.57
C LEU A 208 16.02 -17.62 -11.22
N GLY A 209 17.18 -18.19 -11.60
CA GLY A 209 18.18 -17.48 -12.38
C GLY A 209 17.74 -17.17 -13.80
N TYR A 210 17.08 -18.12 -14.47
CA TYR A 210 16.51 -17.91 -15.81
C TYR A 210 15.50 -16.75 -15.83
N PHE A 211 14.62 -16.69 -14.84
CA PHE A 211 13.60 -15.63 -14.72
C PHE A 211 14.10 -14.35 -14.03
N ALA A 212 15.34 -14.30 -13.53
CA ALA A 212 15.86 -13.18 -12.75
C ALA A 212 15.71 -11.81 -13.46
N PRO A 213 15.98 -11.66 -14.78
CA PRO A 213 15.74 -10.39 -15.47
C PRO A 213 14.26 -9.96 -15.44
N GLY A 214 13.33 -10.88 -15.64
CA GLY A 214 11.89 -10.60 -15.61
C GLY A 214 11.39 -10.21 -14.22
N ILE A 215 11.90 -10.89 -13.18
CA ILE A 215 11.65 -10.55 -11.77
C ILE A 215 12.16 -9.13 -11.49
N GLY A 216 13.39 -8.83 -11.91
CA GLY A 216 14.00 -7.50 -11.75
C GLY A 216 13.21 -6.39 -12.43
N LEU A 217 12.77 -6.60 -13.68
CA LEU A 217 11.93 -5.65 -14.40
C LEU A 217 10.57 -5.43 -13.73
N SER A 218 9.97 -6.47 -13.15
CA SER A 218 8.70 -6.34 -12.40
C SER A 218 8.87 -5.45 -11.17
N PHE A 219 9.98 -5.59 -10.44
CA PHE A 219 10.31 -4.69 -9.32
C PHE A 219 10.62 -3.26 -9.79
N LEU A 220 11.24 -3.09 -10.95
CA LEU A 220 11.45 -1.76 -11.53
C LEU A 220 10.12 -1.09 -11.90
N ALA A 221 9.16 -1.84 -12.46
CA ALA A 221 7.82 -1.36 -12.73
C ALA A 221 7.08 -0.95 -11.45
N LEU A 222 7.23 -1.72 -10.35
CA LEU A 222 6.71 -1.35 -9.03
C LEU A 222 7.35 -0.08 -8.47
N ALA A 223 8.65 0.13 -8.69
CA ALA A 223 9.34 1.36 -8.31
C ALA A 223 8.75 2.56 -9.04
N ALA A 224 8.59 2.48 -10.37
CA ALA A 224 7.98 3.52 -11.18
C ALA A 224 6.52 3.80 -10.76
N THR A 225 5.76 2.75 -10.48
CA THR A 225 4.38 2.84 -9.98
C THR A 225 4.32 3.58 -8.66
N THR A 226 5.24 3.30 -7.74
CA THR A 226 5.31 3.96 -6.43
C THR A 226 5.62 5.45 -6.57
N ILE A 227 6.58 5.80 -7.43
CA ILE A 227 6.91 7.21 -7.72
C ILE A 227 5.69 7.93 -8.29
N ALA A 228 5.07 7.36 -9.32
CA ALA A 228 3.89 7.94 -9.96
C ALA A 228 2.72 8.08 -8.97
N PHE A 229 2.47 7.06 -8.15
CA PHE A 229 1.40 7.07 -7.15
C PHE A 229 1.55 8.22 -6.15
N ILE A 230 2.76 8.46 -5.66
CA ILE A 230 3.04 9.53 -4.69
C ILE A 230 2.93 10.92 -5.34
N ARG A 231 3.27 11.03 -6.63
CA ARG A 231 3.23 12.30 -7.38
C ARG A 231 1.85 12.66 -7.92
N LEU A 232 0.98 11.67 -8.17
CA LEU A 232 -0.37 11.88 -8.67
C LEU A 232 -1.23 12.60 -7.62
N ARG A 233 -1.87 13.71 -8.00
CA ARG A 233 -2.80 14.47 -7.14
C ARG A 233 -4.18 13.83 -7.08
N GLN A 234 -4.66 13.34 -8.23
CA GLN A 234 -6.01 12.83 -8.36
C GLN A 234 -6.12 11.39 -7.87
N ARG A 235 -7.07 11.16 -6.97
CA ARG A 235 -7.28 9.87 -6.30
C ARG A 235 -7.73 8.75 -7.24
N TRP A 236 -8.61 9.05 -8.19
CA TRP A 236 -9.09 8.05 -9.15
C TRP A 236 -7.97 7.58 -10.09
N LEU A 237 -7.06 8.50 -10.51
CA LEU A 237 -5.87 8.15 -11.28
C LEU A 237 -4.93 7.23 -10.50
N ARG A 238 -4.78 7.41 -9.18
CA ARG A 238 -4.00 6.48 -8.34
C ARG A 238 -4.60 5.07 -8.36
N GLY A 239 -5.93 4.95 -8.31
CA GLY A 239 -6.62 3.66 -8.42
C GLY A 239 -6.39 2.99 -9.79
N ILE A 240 -6.54 3.74 -10.88
CA ILE A 240 -6.26 3.26 -12.25
C ILE A 240 -4.80 2.83 -12.39
N LEU A 241 -3.87 3.63 -11.88
CA LEU A 241 -2.44 3.32 -11.90
C LEU A 241 -2.13 1.98 -11.22
N LEU A 242 -2.71 1.71 -10.05
CA LEU A 242 -2.52 0.44 -9.34
C LEU A 242 -3.03 -0.75 -10.15
N LEU A 243 -4.21 -0.61 -10.77
CA LEU A 243 -4.78 -1.66 -11.61
C LEU A 243 -3.89 -1.91 -12.84
N LEU A 244 -3.58 -0.87 -13.61
CA LEU A 244 -2.74 -0.97 -14.81
C LEU A 244 -1.37 -1.57 -14.49
N SER A 245 -0.73 -1.11 -13.41
CA SER A 245 0.57 -1.62 -12.97
C SER A 245 0.53 -3.10 -12.60
N GLY A 246 -0.48 -3.53 -11.85
CA GLY A 246 -0.59 -4.93 -11.47
C GLY A 246 -0.94 -5.84 -12.66
N PHE A 247 -1.82 -5.41 -13.56
CA PHE A 247 -2.09 -6.14 -14.80
C PHE A 247 -0.85 -6.24 -15.68
N LEU A 248 -0.14 -5.13 -15.89
CA LEU A 248 1.11 -5.12 -16.64
C LEU A 248 2.12 -6.10 -16.05
N SER A 249 2.27 -6.12 -14.72
CA SER A 249 3.19 -7.01 -14.04
C SER A 249 2.78 -8.48 -14.18
N LEU A 250 1.50 -8.82 -14.07
CA LEU A 250 1.02 -10.20 -14.30
C LEU A 250 1.18 -10.65 -15.76
N ILE A 251 0.99 -9.74 -16.72
CA ILE A 251 1.27 -9.99 -18.14
C ILE A 251 2.76 -10.27 -18.32
N MET A 252 3.66 -9.48 -17.70
CA MET A 252 5.10 -9.74 -17.73
C MET A 252 5.44 -11.12 -17.18
N VAL A 253 4.90 -11.49 -16.01
CA VAL A 253 5.15 -12.82 -15.42
C VAL A 253 4.72 -13.90 -16.42
N THR A 254 3.54 -13.78 -17.03
CA THR A 254 3.02 -14.77 -17.98
C THR A 254 3.88 -14.86 -19.23
N TYR A 255 4.24 -13.71 -19.81
CA TYR A 255 5.07 -13.61 -21.00
C TYR A 255 6.46 -14.24 -20.79
N TYR A 256 7.14 -13.87 -19.70
CA TYR A 256 8.46 -14.40 -19.37
C TYR A 256 8.43 -15.84 -18.85
N SER A 257 7.28 -16.34 -18.38
CA SER A 257 7.15 -17.73 -17.94
C SER A 257 7.06 -18.74 -19.10
N GLU A 258 7.11 -18.31 -20.36
CA GLU A 258 7.12 -19.17 -21.56
C GLU A 258 6.04 -20.26 -21.57
N GLY A 259 4.84 -19.91 -21.09
CA GLY A 259 3.69 -20.82 -21.07
C GLY A 259 3.59 -21.72 -19.83
N ARG A 260 4.52 -21.62 -18.86
CA ARG A 260 4.41 -22.31 -17.56
C ARG A 260 3.22 -21.79 -16.74
N ILE A 261 2.80 -20.54 -16.97
CA ILE A 261 1.55 -20.00 -16.45
C ILE A 261 0.47 -20.16 -17.53
N GLY A 262 -0.36 -21.20 -17.39
CA GLY A 262 -1.55 -21.38 -18.22
C GLY A 262 -2.65 -20.35 -17.93
N LEU A 263 -3.62 -20.25 -18.84
CA LEU A 263 -4.78 -19.35 -18.71
C LEU A 263 -5.51 -19.47 -17.36
N PRO A 264 -5.78 -20.67 -16.81
CA PRO A 264 -6.48 -20.79 -15.52
C PRO A 264 -5.68 -20.17 -14.36
N LEU A 265 -4.36 -20.35 -14.36
CA LEU A 265 -3.47 -19.81 -13.33
C LEU A 265 -3.38 -18.28 -13.44
N PHE A 266 -3.30 -17.75 -14.67
CA PHE A 266 -3.35 -16.31 -14.91
C PHE A 266 -4.65 -15.67 -14.42
N LEU A 267 -5.80 -16.30 -14.70
CA LEU A 267 -7.10 -15.84 -14.22
C LEU A 267 -7.19 -15.90 -12.68
N GLY A 268 -6.68 -16.96 -12.06
CA GLY A 268 -6.58 -17.10 -10.62
C GLY A 268 -5.71 -16.03 -9.97
N LEU A 269 -4.54 -15.73 -10.55
CA LEU A 269 -3.65 -14.66 -10.12
C LEU A 269 -4.30 -13.27 -10.27
N THR A 270 -5.01 -13.06 -11.36
CA THR A 270 -5.77 -11.82 -11.60
C THR A 270 -6.85 -11.63 -10.54
N LEU A 271 -7.65 -12.67 -10.26
CA LEU A 271 -8.67 -12.63 -9.22
C LEU A 271 -8.04 -12.37 -7.85
N THR A 272 -6.93 -13.03 -7.54
CA THR A 272 -6.18 -12.82 -6.29
C THR A 272 -5.71 -11.38 -6.18
N MET A 273 -5.13 -10.82 -7.25
CA MET A 273 -4.68 -9.43 -7.31
C MET A 273 -5.83 -8.44 -7.06
N LEU A 274 -7.00 -8.65 -7.68
CA LEU A 274 -8.17 -7.82 -7.45
C LEU A 274 -8.68 -7.91 -6.02
N ILE A 275 -8.77 -9.11 -5.45
CA ILE A 275 -9.18 -9.32 -4.04
C ILE A 275 -8.22 -8.57 -3.11
N VAL A 276 -6.91 -8.74 -3.31
CA VAL A 276 -5.88 -8.11 -2.50
C VAL A 276 -5.97 -6.58 -2.58
N LEU A 277 -6.12 -6.00 -3.78
CA LEU A 277 -6.22 -4.54 -3.97
C LEU A 277 -7.52 -3.93 -3.45
N LEU A 278 -8.64 -4.68 -3.50
CA LEU A 278 -9.96 -4.19 -3.07
C LEU A 278 -10.26 -4.49 -1.60
N SER A 279 -9.59 -5.47 -0.99
CA SER A 279 -9.75 -5.81 0.43
C SER A 279 -9.64 -4.59 1.37
N PRO A 280 -8.70 -3.65 1.18
CA PRO A 280 -8.57 -2.50 2.07
C PRO A 280 -9.76 -1.55 1.94
N ALA A 281 -10.37 -1.45 0.75
CA ALA A 281 -11.55 -0.63 0.52
C ALA A 281 -12.79 -1.18 1.24
N VAL A 282 -12.94 -2.52 1.29
CA VAL A 282 -14.02 -3.17 2.03
C VAL A 282 -13.85 -2.97 3.54
N VAL A 283 -12.61 -3.06 4.03
CA VAL A 283 -12.29 -2.81 5.45
C VAL A 283 -12.52 -1.34 5.83
N ASP A 284 -12.12 -0.38 4.98
CA ASP A 284 -12.38 1.07 5.17
C ASP A 284 -13.88 1.34 5.35
N ARG A 285 -14.72 0.76 4.48
CA ARG A 285 -16.18 0.89 4.56
C ARG A 285 -16.75 0.34 5.87
N ARG A 286 -16.26 -0.81 6.36
CA ARG A 286 -16.73 -1.40 7.63
C ARG A 286 -16.32 -0.56 8.84
N ILE A 287 -15.07 -0.09 8.89
CA ILE A 287 -14.57 0.74 10.01
C ILE A 287 -15.38 2.04 10.12
N ARG A 288 -15.69 2.68 8.99
CA ARG A 288 -16.46 3.93 8.96
C ARG A 288 -17.91 3.74 9.36
N ARG A 289 -18.56 2.67 8.89
CA ARG A 289 -19.94 2.33 9.28
C ARG A 289 -20.07 2.14 10.80
N ASN A 290 -19.10 1.46 11.41
CA ASN A 290 -19.12 1.26 12.87
C ASN A 290 -18.90 2.56 13.66
N LYS A 291 -18.11 3.52 13.13
CA LYS A 291 -17.97 4.84 13.77
C LYS A 291 -19.28 5.63 13.76
N GLN A 292 -20.06 5.56 12.68
CA GLN A 292 -21.34 6.27 12.56
C GLN A 292 -22.48 5.68 13.42
N THR A 293 -22.39 4.40 13.81
CA THR A 293 -23.39 3.77 14.70
C THR A 293 -23.05 3.88 16.19
N SER A 294 -21.87 4.42 16.51
CA SER A 294 -21.35 4.51 17.89
C SER A 294 -21.27 5.94 18.42
N GLY A 295 -21.69 6.93 17.63
CA GLY A 295 -21.86 8.33 18.01
C GLY A 295 -23.32 8.72 17.86
#